data_AF-A0A7C2N8W0-F1
#
_entry.id   AF-A0A7C2N8W0-F1
#
_cell.length_a   1.000
_cell.length_b   1.000
_cell.length_c   1.000
_cell.angle_alpha   90.00
_cell.angle_beta   90.00
_cell.angle_gamma   90.00
#
_symmetry.space_group_name_H-M   'P 1'
#
loop_
_entity.id
_entity.type
_entity.pdbx_description
1 polymer ?
#
loop_
_entity_poly.entity_id
_entity_poly.type
_entity_poly.pdbx_seq_one_letter_code
_entity_poly.pdbx_strand_id
1 'polypeptide(L)'
;MLLVSPGGSPFLSLREALVSNLSDDAAALRSLLREHDLDATVDGVRRWRAHENEALIISDQFEELFTLSPPDEQVRFAQLLSRLTFEADLHVILSLRDDFLFRCREHPSLAPVFEALTILLPLSGSALRRALMQPAFDCGYRFEDETLIDDDDGRGGGGTWSSSATW
;
A
#
# COMPACT_ATOMS: atom_id res chain seq x y z
N MET A 1 5.55 -11.39 1.34
CA MET A 1 5.18 -9.95 1.34
C MET A 1 3.75 -9.81 0.85
N LEU A 2 2.93 -9.01 1.52
CA LEU A 2 1.53 -8.78 1.19
C LEU A 2 1.31 -7.29 0.89
N LEU A 3 0.71 -6.97 -0.26
CA LEU A 3 0.31 -5.60 -0.61
C LEU A 3 -1.20 -5.46 -0.41
N VAL A 4 -1.64 -4.41 0.27
CA VAL A 4 -3.04 -4.13 0.58
C VAL A 4 -3.34 -2.66 0.33
N SER A 5 -4.48 -2.36 -0.27
CA SER A 5 -5.06 -1.02 -0.32
C SER A 5 -6.34 -1.00 0.53
N PRO A 6 -6.43 -0.16 1.58
CA PRO A 6 -7.57 -0.16 2.48
C PRO A 6 -8.92 0.01 1.78
N GLY A 7 -9.03 0.93 0.82
CA GLY A 7 -10.29 1.25 0.17
C GLY A 7 -11.40 1.63 1.16
N GLY A 8 -12.65 1.41 0.75
CA GLY A 8 -13.83 1.57 1.61
C GLY A 8 -14.17 0.35 2.48
N SER A 9 -13.32 -0.68 2.51
CA SER A 9 -13.56 -1.92 3.26
C SER A 9 -12.24 -2.56 3.70
N PRO A 10 -11.50 -1.91 4.62
CA PRO A 10 -10.10 -2.23 4.89
C PRO A 10 -9.87 -3.65 5.43
N PHE A 11 -10.82 -4.15 6.23
CA PHE A 11 -10.78 -5.54 6.70
C PHE A 11 -10.96 -6.57 5.59
N LEU A 12 -11.83 -6.27 4.62
CA LEU A 12 -12.07 -7.15 3.48
C LEU A 12 -10.83 -7.19 2.58
N SER A 13 -10.27 -6.03 2.23
CA SER A 13 -9.06 -5.93 1.41
C SER A 13 -7.89 -6.72 2.00
N LEU A 14 -7.68 -6.60 3.33
CA LEU A 14 -6.65 -7.39 4.02
C LEU A 14 -6.94 -8.90 3.96
N ARG A 15 -8.19 -9.30 4.20
CA ARG A 15 -8.59 -10.72 4.14
C ARG A 15 -8.40 -11.30 2.75
N GLU A 16 -8.82 -10.60 1.69
CA GLU A 16 -8.68 -11.06 0.31
C GLU A 16 -7.20 -11.25 -0.06
N ALA A 17 -6.35 -10.31 0.34
CA ALA A 17 -4.92 -10.41 0.15
C ALA A 17 -4.35 -11.64 0.89
N LEU A 18 -4.75 -11.88 2.14
CA LEU A 18 -4.31 -13.05 2.92
C LEU A 18 -4.80 -14.38 2.33
N VAL A 19 -6.08 -14.47 1.96
CA VAL A 19 -6.71 -15.68 1.40
C VAL A 19 -6.01 -16.12 0.12
N SER A 20 -5.64 -15.16 -0.73
CA SER A 20 -4.91 -15.41 -1.98
C SER A 20 -3.54 -16.08 -1.75
N ASN A 21 -2.98 -15.95 -0.55
CA ASN A 21 -1.68 -16.51 -0.14
C ASN A 21 -1.81 -17.71 0.82
N LEU A 22 -3.02 -18.17 1.13
CA LEU A 22 -3.31 -19.19 2.15
C LEU A 22 -4.00 -20.45 1.59
N SER A 23 -3.82 -20.75 0.30
CA SER A 23 -4.66 -21.67 -0.48
C SER A 23 -4.91 -23.04 0.18
N ASP A 24 -4.00 -23.53 1.01
CA ASP A 24 -4.06 -24.86 1.64
C ASP A 24 -4.35 -24.87 3.16
N ASP A 25 -4.57 -23.72 3.82
CA ASP A 25 -4.85 -23.66 5.27
C ASP A 25 -6.34 -23.36 5.58
N ALA A 26 -7.14 -24.42 5.59
CA ALA A 26 -8.58 -24.34 5.90
C ALA A 26 -8.90 -23.83 7.31
N ALA A 27 -7.96 -23.87 8.26
CA ALA A 27 -8.16 -23.32 9.60
C ALA A 27 -7.92 -21.81 9.63
N ALA A 28 -6.86 -21.34 8.95
CA ALA A 28 -6.60 -19.92 8.73
C ALA A 28 -7.75 -19.25 7.97
N LEU A 29 -8.24 -19.87 6.89
CA LEU A 29 -9.39 -19.40 6.13
C LEU A 29 -10.64 -19.28 7.02
N ARG A 30 -10.93 -20.28 7.86
CA ARG A 30 -12.07 -20.24 8.80
C ARG A 30 -11.96 -19.15 9.86
N SER A 31 -10.75 -18.85 10.33
CA SER A 31 -10.51 -17.71 11.22
C SER A 31 -10.79 -16.38 10.52
N LEU A 32 -10.27 -16.21 9.30
CA LEU A 32 -10.44 -14.98 8.53
C LEU A 32 -11.90 -14.71 8.15
N LEU A 33 -12.74 -15.75 8.00
CA LEU A 33 -14.16 -15.61 7.71
C LEU A 33 -14.99 -14.99 8.84
N ARG A 34 -14.48 -14.93 10.09
CA ARG A 34 -15.19 -14.29 11.20
C ARG A 34 -15.10 -12.77 11.07
N GLU A 35 -16.13 -12.20 10.46
CA GLU A 35 -16.25 -10.75 10.31
C GLU A 35 -16.28 -10.04 11.65
N HIS A 36 -15.67 -8.85 11.70
CA HIS A 36 -15.63 -7.99 12.87
C HIS A 36 -14.94 -8.58 14.12
N ASP A 37 -14.26 -9.72 14.02
CA ASP A 37 -13.49 -10.31 15.10
C ASP A 37 -11.99 -10.03 14.88
N LEU A 38 -11.45 -9.09 15.66
CA LEU A 38 -10.04 -8.72 15.59
C LEU A 38 -9.15 -9.87 16.05
N ASP A 39 -9.55 -10.63 17.07
CA ASP A 39 -8.76 -11.76 17.59
C ASP A 39 -8.69 -12.87 16.54
N ALA A 40 -9.83 -13.20 15.91
CA ALA A 40 -9.86 -14.17 14.83
C ALA A 40 -9.01 -13.74 13.63
N THR A 41 -8.97 -12.43 13.33
CA THR A 41 -8.13 -11.88 12.26
C THR A 41 -6.65 -12.01 12.61
N VAL A 42 -6.24 -11.60 13.81
CA VAL A 42 -4.85 -11.74 14.30
C VAL A 42 -4.41 -13.21 14.26
N ASP A 43 -5.27 -14.13 14.70
CA ASP A 43 -4.99 -15.57 14.64
C ASP A 43 -4.85 -16.08 13.19
N GLY A 44 -5.67 -15.58 12.27
CA GLY A 44 -5.54 -15.86 10.83
C GLY A 44 -4.18 -15.44 10.30
N VAL A 45 -3.76 -14.20 10.61
CA VAL A 45 -2.46 -13.66 10.18
C VAL A 45 -1.29 -14.37 10.84
N ARG A 46 -1.38 -14.73 12.13
CA ARG A 46 -0.36 -15.54 12.82
C ARG A 46 -0.10 -16.87 12.13
N ARG A 47 -1.17 -17.55 11.71
CA ARG A 47 -1.05 -18.82 10.98
C ARG A 47 -0.42 -18.62 9.61
N TRP A 48 -0.84 -17.58 8.89
CA TRP A 48 -0.17 -17.20 7.63
C TRP A 48 1.33 -16.96 7.83
N ARG A 49 1.69 -16.12 8.80
CA ARG A 49 3.09 -15.81 9.14
C ARG A 49 3.89 -17.07 9.53
N ALA A 50 3.27 -18.08 10.13
CA ALA A 50 3.96 -19.33 10.48
C ALA A 50 4.44 -20.14 9.27
N HIS A 51 3.86 -19.92 8.08
CA HIS A 51 4.30 -20.53 6.82
C HIS A 51 5.34 -19.69 6.07
N GLU A 52 5.62 -18.47 6.53
CA GLU A 52 6.50 -17.50 5.88
C GLU A 52 7.78 -17.30 6.71
N ASN A 53 8.93 -17.15 6.04
CA ASN A 53 10.20 -16.89 6.73
C ASN A 53 10.33 -15.42 7.17
N GLU A 54 9.73 -14.51 6.40
CA GLU A 54 9.59 -13.08 6.71
C GLU A 54 8.21 -12.58 6.29
N ALA A 55 7.48 -11.96 7.22
CA ALA A 55 6.12 -11.49 7.00
C ALA A 55 6.04 -9.96 7.03
N LEU A 56 5.90 -9.37 5.84
CA LEU A 56 5.73 -7.94 5.62
C LEU A 56 4.35 -7.67 5.02
N ILE A 57 3.61 -6.73 5.60
CA ILE A 57 2.42 -6.11 5.02
C ILE A 57 2.78 -4.69 4.59
N ILE A 58 2.50 -4.36 3.35
CA ILE A 58 2.55 -3.01 2.80
C ILE A 58 1.11 -2.56 2.61
N SER A 59 0.69 -1.54 3.35
CA SER A 59 -0.56 -0.84 3.10
C SER A 59 -0.28 0.37 2.22
N ASP A 60 -0.65 0.29 0.95
CA ASP A 60 -0.54 1.41 0.01
C ASP A 60 -1.79 2.28 0.05
N GLN A 61 -1.66 3.56 -0.31
CA GLN A 61 -2.74 4.56 -0.28
C GLN A 61 -3.51 4.57 1.05
N PHE A 62 -2.77 4.57 2.16
CA PHE A 62 -3.36 4.44 3.49
C PHE A 62 -4.32 5.59 3.84
N GLU A 63 -4.23 6.73 3.16
CA GLU A 63 -5.20 7.82 3.26
C GLU A 63 -6.64 7.38 2.98
N GLU A 64 -6.85 6.34 2.17
CA GLU A 64 -8.17 5.78 1.87
C GLU A 64 -8.93 5.36 3.12
N LEU A 65 -8.20 4.90 4.15
CA LEU A 65 -8.80 4.59 5.45
C LEU A 65 -9.55 5.81 6.00
N PHE A 66 -8.95 7.00 5.91
CA PHE A 66 -9.52 8.22 6.48
C PHE A 66 -10.59 8.86 5.60
N THR A 67 -10.57 8.61 4.30
CA THR A 67 -11.51 9.23 3.34
C THR A 67 -12.70 8.36 2.98
N LEU A 68 -12.54 7.03 2.99
CA LEU A 68 -13.55 6.09 2.49
C LEU A 68 -14.18 5.23 3.60
N SER A 69 -13.50 5.06 4.74
CA SER A 69 -14.01 4.23 5.84
C SER A 69 -14.68 5.08 6.92
N PRO A 70 -15.71 4.58 7.61
CA PRO A 70 -16.34 5.27 8.74
C PRO A 70 -15.41 5.32 9.97
N PRO A 71 -15.56 6.31 10.88
CA PRO A 71 -14.61 6.53 11.98
C PRO A 71 -14.40 5.33 12.91
N ASP A 72 -15.42 4.51 13.13
CA ASP A 72 -15.33 3.30 13.93
C ASP A 72 -14.45 2.24 13.26
N GLU A 73 -14.58 2.05 11.94
CA GLU A 73 -13.70 1.17 11.18
C GLU A 73 -12.26 1.69 11.14
N GLN A 74 -12.05 3.00 11.01
CA GLN A 74 -10.72 3.61 11.07
C GLN A 74 -9.99 3.23 12.36
N VAL A 75 -10.65 3.40 13.52
CA VAL A 75 -10.09 3.07 14.83
C VAL A 75 -9.80 1.58 14.94
N ARG A 76 -10.75 0.72 14.53
CA ARG A 76 -10.59 -0.73 14.63
C ARG A 76 -9.49 -1.26 13.72
N PHE A 77 -9.34 -0.71 12.52
CA PHE A 77 -8.32 -1.13 11.58
C PHE A 77 -6.93 -0.66 12.03
N ALA A 78 -6.81 0.57 12.53
CA ALA A 78 -5.59 1.06 13.17
C ALA A 78 -5.15 0.18 14.36
N GLN A 79 -6.11 -0.24 15.19
CA GLN A 79 -5.86 -1.20 16.28
C GLN A 79 -5.40 -2.54 15.74
N LEU A 80 -6.03 -3.07 14.69
CA LEU A 80 -5.61 -4.32 14.06
C LEU A 80 -4.15 -4.25 13.61
N LEU A 81 -3.77 -3.23 12.85
CA LEU A 81 -2.40 -3.09 12.34
C LEU A 81 -1.36 -3.06 13.48
N SER A 82 -1.67 -2.31 14.55
CA SER A 82 -0.85 -2.29 15.77
C SER A 82 -0.74 -3.66 16.42
N ARG A 83 -1.86 -4.39 16.53
CA ARG A 83 -1.84 -5.76 17.07
C ARG A 83 -1.02 -6.69 16.19
N LEU A 84 -1.09 -6.59 14.86
CA LEU A 84 -0.31 -7.45 13.97
C LEU A 84 1.21 -7.29 14.18
N THR A 85 1.70 -6.09 14.50
CA THR A 85 3.13 -5.89 14.77
C THR A 85 3.57 -6.51 16.09
N PHE A 86 2.78 -6.37 17.16
CA PHE A 86 3.16 -6.88 18.49
C PHE A 86 2.80 -8.34 18.73
N GLU A 87 1.67 -8.80 18.21
CA GLU A 87 1.11 -10.11 18.51
C GLU A 87 1.49 -11.16 17.46
N ALA A 88 1.64 -10.76 16.20
CA ALA A 88 1.86 -11.69 15.10
C ALA A 88 3.28 -11.62 14.51
N ASP A 89 4.15 -10.75 15.06
CA ASP A 89 5.54 -10.56 14.62
C ASP A 89 5.63 -10.24 13.12
N LEU A 90 4.77 -9.32 12.67
CA LEU A 90 4.78 -8.79 11.31
C LEU A 90 5.40 -7.40 11.26
N HIS A 91 6.09 -7.14 10.15
CA HIS A 91 6.42 -5.78 9.78
C HIS A 91 5.26 -5.16 8.99
N VAL A 92 4.88 -3.92 9.31
CA VAL A 92 3.85 -3.17 8.60
C VAL A 92 4.44 -1.87 8.08
N ILE A 93 4.36 -1.65 6.77
CA ILE A 93 4.75 -0.41 6.12
C ILE A 93 3.47 0.28 5.63
N LEU A 94 3.34 1.57 5.92
CA LEU A 94 2.25 2.39 5.44
C LEU A 94 2.79 3.41 4.44
N SER A 95 2.20 3.46 3.26
CA SER A 95 2.37 4.55 2.30
C SER A 95 1.16 5.46 2.43
N LEU A 96 1.39 6.75 2.68
CA LEU A 96 0.34 7.72 2.87
C LEU A 96 0.81 9.09 2.40
N ARG A 97 -0.12 9.91 1.93
CA ARG A 97 0.18 11.29 1.55
C ARG A 97 0.41 12.19 2.76
N ASP A 98 1.27 13.20 2.62
CA ASP A 98 1.67 14.08 3.72
C ASP A 98 0.50 14.88 4.33
N ASP A 99 -0.49 15.27 3.51
CA ASP A 99 -1.72 15.94 3.92
C ASP A 99 -2.61 15.10 4.84
N PHE A 100 -2.40 13.78 4.91
CA PHE A 100 -3.13 12.85 5.79
C PHE A 100 -2.37 12.47 7.06
N LEU A 101 -1.14 12.96 7.26
CA LEU A 101 -0.36 12.67 8.47
C LEU A 101 -1.07 13.15 9.75
N PHE A 102 -1.78 14.27 9.70
CA PHE A 102 -2.54 14.77 10.84
C PHE A 102 -3.65 13.80 11.25
N ARG A 103 -4.39 13.26 10.27
CA ARG A 103 -5.45 12.26 10.49
C ARG A 103 -4.88 10.96 11.05
N CYS A 104 -3.75 10.50 10.51
CA CYS A 104 -3.03 9.34 11.04
C CYS A 104 -2.65 9.53 12.53
N ARG A 105 -2.25 10.74 12.92
CA ARG A 105 -1.89 11.08 14.31
C ARG A 105 -3.07 11.09 15.28
N GLU A 106 -4.31 11.19 14.79
CA GLU A 106 -5.53 11.09 15.61
C GLU A 106 -5.74 9.67 16.16
N HIS A 107 -5.02 8.67 15.64
CA HIS A 107 -5.11 7.27 16.05
C HIS A 107 -3.91 6.86 16.93
N PRO A 108 -4.07 6.69 18.25
CA PRO A 108 -2.98 6.31 19.14
C PRO A 108 -2.29 4.99 18.76
N SER A 109 -3.02 4.04 18.19
CA SER A 109 -2.49 2.75 17.73
C SER A 109 -1.45 2.89 16.60
N LEU A 110 -1.43 4.01 15.88
CA LEU A 110 -0.50 4.30 14.80
C LEU A 110 0.66 5.21 15.24
N ALA A 111 0.73 5.62 16.51
CA ALA A 111 1.79 6.49 17.02
C ALA A 111 3.22 6.00 16.68
N PRO A 112 3.55 4.70 16.73
CA PRO A 112 4.90 4.22 16.40
C PRO A 112 5.34 4.49 14.94
N VAL A 113 4.39 4.67 14.01
CA VAL A 113 4.71 4.96 12.59
C VAL A 113 5.52 6.25 12.45
N PHE A 114 5.33 7.20 13.37
CA PHE A 114 6.03 8.48 13.36
C PHE A 114 7.48 8.39 13.84
N GLU A 115 7.91 7.27 14.43
CA GLU A 115 9.30 7.06 14.84
C GLU A 115 10.22 6.67 13.68
N ALA A 116 9.65 6.09 12.61
CA ALA A 116 10.37 5.57 11.44
C ALA A 116 9.87 6.20 10.12
N LEU A 117 9.41 7.45 10.18
CA LEU A 117 8.81 8.13 9.04
C LEU A 117 9.86 8.46 7.97
N THR A 118 9.61 7.99 6.75
CA THR A 118 10.45 8.25 5.57
C THR A 118 9.69 9.15 4.60
N ILE A 119 10.19 10.37 4.39
CA ILE A 119 9.59 11.31 3.44
C ILE A 119 10.12 11.00 2.05
N LEU A 120 9.22 10.68 1.12
CA LEU A 120 9.53 10.54 -0.29
C LEU A 120 9.22 11.87 -1.00
N LEU A 121 10.26 12.45 -1.60
CA LEU A 121 10.10 13.64 -2.42
C LEU A 121 9.78 13.24 -3.87
N PRO A 122 9.02 14.08 -4.61
CA PRO A 122 8.81 13.87 -6.03
C PRO A 122 10.14 13.70 -6.76
N LEU A 123 10.18 12.78 -7.72
CA LEU A 123 11.31 12.67 -8.64
C LEU A 123 11.41 13.96 -9.45
N SER A 124 12.63 14.43 -9.70
CA SER A 124 12.88 15.62 -10.51
C SER A 124 14.09 15.46 -11.41
N GLY A 125 14.12 16.25 -12.49
CA GLY A 125 15.21 16.29 -13.47
C GLY A 125 15.61 14.91 -13.98
N SER A 126 16.90 14.59 -13.90
CA SER A 126 17.43 13.32 -14.43
C SER A 126 16.84 12.07 -13.77
N ALA A 127 16.38 12.14 -12.52
CA ALA A 127 15.79 10.99 -11.84
C ALA A 127 14.38 10.69 -12.36
N LEU A 128 13.57 11.73 -12.57
CA LEU A 128 12.25 11.62 -13.20
C LEU A 128 12.39 11.11 -14.64
N ARG A 129 13.33 11.71 -15.39
CA ARG A 129 13.59 11.32 -16.77
C ARG A 129 13.98 9.85 -16.90
N ARG A 130 14.87 9.35 -16.02
CA ARG A 130 15.20 7.92 -15.99
C ARG A 130 14.00 7.05 -15.61
N ALA A 131 13.21 7.46 -14.61
CA ALA A 131 12.04 6.69 -14.17
C ALA A 131 10.98 6.56 -15.28
N LEU A 132 10.86 7.55 -16.16
CA LEU A 132 9.94 7.52 -17.31
C LEU A 132 10.54 6.78 -18.52
N MET A 133 11.81 7.05 -18.85
CA MET A 133 12.44 6.48 -20.05
C MET A 133 12.84 5.02 -19.89
N GLN A 134 13.35 4.63 -18.71
CA GLN A 134 13.93 3.29 -18.54
C GLN A 134 12.90 2.17 -18.74
N PRO A 135 11.67 2.24 -18.17
CA PRO A 135 10.66 1.21 -18.42
C PRO A 135 10.25 1.12 -19.90
N ALA A 136 10.14 2.27 -20.59
CA ALA A 136 9.84 2.30 -22.01
C ALA A 136 10.98 1.65 -22.82
N PHE A 137 12.23 1.95 -22.47
CA PHE A 137 13.41 1.39 -23.12
C PHE A 137 13.52 -0.12 -22.94
N ASP A 138 13.24 -0.62 -21.73
CA ASP A 138 13.25 -2.05 -21.41
C ASP A 138 12.14 -2.80 -22.17
N CYS A 139 11.03 -2.13 -22.47
CA CYS A 139 9.95 -2.63 -23.33
C CYS A 139 10.21 -2.44 -24.84
N GLY A 140 11.38 -1.92 -25.23
CA GLY A 140 11.76 -1.72 -26.64
C GLY A 140 11.19 -0.45 -27.30
N TYR A 141 10.55 0.43 -26.53
CA TYR A 141 10.02 1.70 -27.02
C TYR A 141 11.07 2.82 -26.89
N ARG A 142 10.89 3.89 -27.66
CA ARG A 142 11.66 5.13 -27.59
C ARG A 142 10.68 6.30 -27.64
N PHE A 143 10.98 7.36 -26.90
CA PHE A 143 10.22 8.60 -26.99
C PHE A 143 10.58 9.33 -28.29
N GLU A 144 9.57 9.83 -29.01
CA GLU A 144 9.75 10.61 -30.24
C GLU A 144 10.37 12.00 -29.94
N ASP A 145 10.03 12.57 -28.78
CA ASP A 145 10.60 13.82 -28.27
C ASP A 145 10.89 13.70 -26.76
N GLU A 146 12.15 13.86 -26.38
CA GLU A 146 12.59 13.77 -24.98
C GLU A 146 12.29 15.06 -24.20
N THR A 147 11.95 16.17 -24.88
CA THR A 147 11.61 17.45 -24.24
C THR A 147 10.23 17.44 -23.58
N LEU A 148 9.33 16.54 -24.01
CA LEU A 148 8.04 16.30 -23.36
C LEU A 148 8.18 15.80 -21.91
N ILE A 149 9.34 15.28 -21.55
CA ILE A 149 9.64 14.81 -20.20
C ILE A 149 9.99 15.97 -19.27
N ASP A 150 10.52 17.06 -19.82
CA ASP A 150 10.84 18.29 -19.08
C ASP A 150 9.58 19.15 -18.85
N ASP A 151 8.46 18.88 -19.52
CA ASP A 151 7.17 19.54 -19.28
C ASP A 151 6.38 18.89 -18.11
N ASP A 152 6.76 17.68 -17.68
CA ASP A 152 6.13 16.97 -16.56
C ASP A 152 6.80 17.35 -15.22
N ASP A 153 6.95 18.65 -14.99
CA ASP A 153 7.49 19.28 -13.76
C ASP A 153 6.55 19.14 -12.55
N GLY A 154 5.61 18.19 -12.57
CA GLY A 154 4.54 18.06 -11.57
C GLY A 154 3.55 19.23 -11.56
N ARG A 155 3.58 20.10 -12.57
CA ARG A 155 2.62 21.18 -12.79
C ARG A 155 1.89 20.91 -14.10
N GLY A 156 0.77 20.20 -13.99
CA GLY A 156 0.04 19.62 -15.12
C GLY A 156 -0.14 20.53 -16.34
N GLY A 157 0.27 20.01 -17.50
CA GLY A 157 -0.09 20.47 -18.83
C GLY A 157 -0.21 19.25 -19.74
N GLY A 158 -1.41 18.99 -20.27
CA GLY A 158 -1.73 17.77 -21.00
C GLY A 158 -0.93 17.59 -22.29
N GLY A 159 -0.05 16.59 -22.32
CA GLY A 159 0.62 16.11 -23.52
C GLY A 159 -0.28 15.16 -24.32
N THR A 160 -0.57 15.51 -25.57
CA THR A 160 -1.28 14.65 -26.52
C THR A 160 -0.38 13.56 -27.07
N TRP A 161 -0.81 12.31 -26.95
CA TRP A 161 -0.13 11.13 -27.47
C TRP A 161 -0.31 11.01 -28.98
N SER A 162 0.80 10.82 -29.71
CA SER A 162 0.80 10.44 -31.12
C SER A 162 1.67 9.19 -31.28
N SER A 163 1.16 8.22 -32.03
CA SER A 163 1.89 6.99 -32.37
C SER A 163 2.39 7.12 -33.80
N SER A 164 3.70 7.23 -33.99
CA SER A 164 4.32 7.13 -35.33
C SER A 164 5.44 6.09 -35.33
N ALA A 165 5.08 4.82 -35.44
CA ALA A 165 6.02 3.78 -35.83
C ALA A 165 6.42 3.98 -37.30
N THR A 166 7.68 4.34 -37.54
CA THR A 166 8.30 4.21 -38.88
C THR A 166 9.49 3.25 -38.78
N TRP A 167 9.45 2.23 -39.64
CA TRP A 167 10.40 1.11 -39.74
C TRP A 167 11.72 1.52 -40.38
#